data_AF-A0A3C1Y204-F1
#
_entry.id   AF-A0A3C1Y204-F1
#
_cell.length_a   1.000
_cell.length_b   1.000
_cell.length_c   1.000
_cell.angle_alpha   90.00
_cell.angle_beta   90.00
_cell.angle_gamma   90.00
#
_symmetry.space_group_name_H-M   'P 1'
#
loop_
_entity.id
_entity.type
_entity.pdbx_description
1 polymer ?
#
loop_
_entity_poly.entity_id
_entity_poly.type
_entity_poly.pdbx_seq_one_letter_code
_entity_poly.pdbx_strand_id
1 'polypeptide(L)'
;MSTPAYPSPRPSASAASLAWPAALALAAAMGIGRFAFTPAWPLMAQESGLSLAQGGWMASANYAGYLLGALAAIVWPVRRLRATLAISLAAVAALTLAMPLLNSVAGWSGLRLAAGYASASAFICVVAWRP
;
A
#
# COMPACT_ATOMS: atom_id res chain seq x y z
N MET A 1 11.57 -51.07 -23.72
CA MET A 1 11.54 -49.73 -24.36
C MET A 1 10.64 -48.85 -23.52
N SER A 2 11.21 -47.95 -22.73
CA SER A 2 10.49 -47.04 -21.83
C SER A 2 10.32 -45.70 -22.53
N THR A 3 9.09 -45.32 -22.89
CA THR A 3 8.78 -44.04 -23.51
C THR A 3 9.10 -42.90 -22.52
N PRO A 4 9.88 -41.88 -22.89
CA PRO A 4 10.12 -40.73 -22.03
C PRO A 4 8.80 -39.95 -21.85
N ALA A 5 8.36 -39.82 -20.59
CA ALA A 5 7.22 -39.00 -20.24
C ALA A 5 7.60 -37.51 -20.43
N TYR A 6 7.07 -36.87 -21.46
CA TYR A 6 7.18 -35.42 -21.58
C TYR A 6 6.31 -34.76 -20.50
N PRO A 7 6.84 -33.79 -19.73
CA PRO A 7 6.03 -33.02 -18.82
C PRO A 7 4.95 -32.26 -19.61
N SER A 8 3.70 -32.39 -19.18
CA SER A 8 2.57 -31.67 -19.76
C SER A 8 2.76 -30.15 -19.61
N PRO A 9 2.38 -29.34 -20.63
CA PRO A 9 2.42 -27.89 -20.53
C PRO A 9 1.61 -27.42 -19.32
N ARG A 10 2.21 -26.59 -18.46
CA ARG A 10 1.46 -25.97 -17.36
C ARG A 10 0.34 -25.11 -17.98
N PRO A 11 -0.89 -25.11 -17.42
CA PRO A 11 -1.94 -24.26 -17.92
C PRO A 11 -1.44 -22.81 -17.95
N SER A 12 -1.53 -22.17 -19.12
CA SER A 12 -1.34 -20.72 -19.23
C SER A 12 -2.39 -20.07 -18.34
N ALA A 13 -1.97 -19.52 -17.20
CA ALA A 13 -2.88 -18.72 -16.39
C ALA A 13 -3.45 -17.60 -17.29
N SER A 14 -4.78 -17.50 -17.36
CA SER A 14 -5.43 -16.46 -18.15
C SER A 14 -4.92 -15.09 -17.70
N ALA A 15 -4.67 -14.17 -18.62
CA ALA A 15 -4.25 -12.80 -18.28
C ALA A 15 -5.18 -12.17 -17.21
N ALA A 16 -6.47 -12.53 -17.24
CA ALA A 16 -7.46 -12.10 -16.26
C ALA A 16 -7.19 -12.62 -14.82
N SER A 17 -6.70 -13.86 -14.68
CA SER A 17 -6.44 -14.44 -13.35
C SER A 17 -5.21 -13.85 -12.66
N LEU A 18 -4.30 -13.22 -13.42
CA LEU A 18 -3.20 -12.42 -12.86
C LEU A 18 -3.56 -10.94 -12.68
N ALA A 19 -4.38 -10.38 -13.57
CA ALA A 19 -4.75 -8.96 -13.51
C ALA A 19 -5.65 -8.63 -12.31
N TRP A 20 -6.58 -9.52 -11.95
CA TRP A 20 -7.56 -9.23 -10.90
C TRP A 20 -6.93 -9.07 -9.50
N PRO A 21 -6.06 -9.99 -9.03
CA PRO A 21 -5.40 -9.82 -7.74
C PRO A 21 -4.51 -8.58 -7.68
N ALA A 22 -3.82 -8.25 -8.78
CA ALA A 22 -3.00 -7.05 -8.90
C ALA A 22 -3.86 -5.78 -8.80
N ALA A 23 -4.99 -5.74 -9.50
CA ALA A 23 -5.93 -4.62 -9.45
C ALA A 23 -6.51 -4.44 -8.04
N LEU A 24 -6.92 -5.52 -7.37
CA LEU A 24 -7.42 -5.46 -5.99
C LEU A 24 -6.34 -5.00 -5.00
N ALA A 25 -5.11 -5.50 -5.14
CA ALA A 25 -4.00 -5.08 -4.29
C ALA A 25 -3.68 -3.58 -4.48
N LEU A 26 -3.70 -3.08 -5.72
CA LEU A 26 -3.53 -1.67 -6.01
C LEU A 26 -4.69 -0.83 -5.46
N ALA A 27 -5.94 -1.28 -5.64
CA ALA A 27 -7.11 -0.61 -5.09
C ALA A 27 -7.04 -0.52 -3.55
N ALA A 28 -6.62 -1.58 -2.88
CA ALA A 28 -6.43 -1.55 -1.42
C ALA A 28 -5.27 -0.63 -1.01
N ALA A 29 -4.09 -0.81 -1.59
CA ALA A 29 -2.89 -0.06 -1.21
C ALA A 29 -2.99 1.44 -1.52
N MET A 30 -3.48 1.80 -2.70
CA MET A 30 -3.63 3.19 -3.13
C MET A 30 -4.93 3.80 -2.63
N GLY A 31 -6.05 3.06 -2.73
CA GLY A 31 -7.36 3.53 -2.33
C GLY A 31 -7.44 3.81 -0.83
N ILE A 32 -7.17 2.80 -0.01
CA ILE A 32 -7.28 2.93 1.44
C ILE A 32 -6.15 3.84 1.96
N GLY A 33 -4.91 3.58 1.55
CA GLY A 33 -3.75 4.32 2.06
C GLY A 33 -3.75 5.82 1.73
N ARG A 34 -4.30 6.23 0.58
CA ARG A 34 -4.29 7.64 0.15
C ARG A 34 -5.63 8.33 0.35
N PHE A 35 -6.74 7.68 -0.02
CA PHE A 35 -8.05 8.32 -0.18
C PHE A 35 -9.00 8.15 1.01
N ALA A 36 -8.79 7.17 1.91
CA ALA A 36 -9.64 7.04 3.09
C ALA A 36 -9.60 8.29 4.01
N PHE A 37 -8.50 9.06 3.96
CA PHE A 37 -8.34 10.29 4.72
C PHE A 37 -9.24 11.43 4.23
N THR A 38 -9.54 11.50 2.93
CA THR A 38 -10.30 12.62 2.35
C THR A 38 -11.74 12.73 2.88
N PRO A 39 -12.55 11.65 2.93
CA PRO A 39 -13.88 11.71 3.55
C PRO A 39 -13.83 11.69 5.08
N ALA A 40 -12.76 11.18 5.69
CA ALA A 40 -12.61 11.15 7.16
C ALA A 40 -12.23 12.53 7.75
N TRP A 41 -11.48 13.33 6.99
CA TRP A 41 -10.93 14.61 7.44
C TRP A 41 -11.99 15.61 7.95
N PRO A 42 -13.13 15.87 7.27
CA PRO A 42 -14.12 16.82 7.75
C PRO A 42 -14.67 16.46 9.13
N LEU A 43 -14.88 15.17 9.40
CA LEU A 43 -15.35 14.68 10.69
C LEU A 43 -14.28 14.90 11.78
N MET A 44 -13.02 14.53 11.49
CA MET A 44 -11.89 14.77 12.40
C MET A 44 -11.70 16.28 12.68
N ALA A 45 -11.87 17.12 11.67
CA ALA A 45 -11.73 18.57 11.79
C ALA A 45 -12.84 19.18 12.64
N GLN A 46 -14.08 18.68 12.53
CA GLN A 46 -15.20 19.11 13.37
C GLN A 46 -15.01 18.69 14.83
N GLU A 47 -14.54 17.47 15.10
CA GLU A 47 -14.39 16.96 16.47
C GLU A 47 -13.16 17.54 17.20
N SER A 48 -12.04 17.70 16.49
CA SER A 48 -10.75 18.11 17.09
C SER A 48 -10.38 19.58 16.85
N GLY A 49 -11.25 20.35 16.18
CA GLY A 49 -11.01 21.76 15.86
C GLY A 49 -9.81 21.99 14.92
N LEU A 50 -9.54 21.04 14.02
CA LEU A 50 -8.33 21.07 13.19
C LEU A 50 -8.43 22.10 12.08
N SER A 51 -7.31 22.77 11.80
CA SER A 51 -7.23 23.73 10.69
C SER A 51 -7.00 23.01 9.36
N LEU A 52 -7.44 23.61 8.26
CA LEU A 52 -7.19 23.09 6.91
C LEU A 52 -5.69 22.87 6.62
N ALA A 53 -4.83 23.74 7.18
CA ALA A 53 -3.38 23.62 7.03
C ALA A 53 -2.85 22.31 7.64
N GLN A 54 -3.37 21.91 8.81
CA GLN A 54 -2.99 20.65 9.45
C GLN A 54 -3.39 19.43 8.60
N GLY A 55 -4.55 19.48 7.96
CA GLY A 55 -4.97 18.46 6.98
C GLY A 55 -4.02 18.36 5.80
N GLY A 56 -3.54 19.52 5.32
CA GLY A 56 -2.48 19.60 4.31
C GLY A 56 -1.18 18.93 4.75
N TRP A 57 -0.73 19.18 5.98
CA TRP A 57 0.50 18.57 6.51
C TRP A 57 0.40 17.04 6.57
N MET A 58 -0.74 16.52 7.00
CA MET A 58 -1.00 15.07 7.02
C MET A 58 -1.03 14.46 5.62
N ALA A 59 -1.57 15.18 4.63
CA ALA A 59 -1.53 14.75 3.24
C ALA A 59 -0.10 14.75 2.67
N SER A 60 0.67 15.82 2.93
CA SER A 60 2.08 15.91 2.53
C SER A 60 2.94 14.84 3.18
N ALA A 61 2.70 14.51 4.45
CA ALA A 61 3.40 13.42 5.15
C ALA A 61 3.16 12.07 4.45
N ASN A 62 1.95 11.80 3.97
CA ASN A 62 1.67 10.59 3.19
C ASN A 62 2.48 10.56 1.89
N TYR A 63 2.52 11.67 1.14
CA TYR A 63 3.31 11.76 -0.09
C TYR A 63 4.82 11.64 0.15
N ALA A 64 5.32 12.22 1.24
CA ALA A 64 6.70 12.03 1.66
C ALA A 64 7.00 10.54 1.93
N GLY A 65 6.08 9.83 2.61
CA GLY A 65 6.16 8.39 2.82
C GLY A 65 6.25 7.59 1.51
N TYR A 66 5.43 7.95 0.51
CA TYR A 66 5.50 7.33 -0.82
C TYR A 66 6.86 7.52 -1.49
N LEU A 67 7.39 8.74 -1.44
CA LEU A 67 8.71 9.05 -1.99
C LEU A 67 9.80 8.22 -1.30
N LEU A 68 9.78 8.17 0.04
CA LEU A 68 10.72 7.37 0.81
C LEU A 68 10.61 5.88 0.48
N GLY A 69 9.40 5.35 0.33
CA GLY A 69 9.18 3.95 -0.06
C GLY A 69 9.71 3.63 -1.46
N ALA A 70 9.52 4.55 -2.40
CA ALA A 70 10.06 4.42 -3.76
C ALA A 70 11.60 4.44 -3.76
N LEU A 71 12.21 5.37 -3.04
CA LEU A 71 13.68 5.45 -2.90
C LEU A 71 14.24 4.21 -2.19
N ALA A 72 13.59 3.74 -1.13
CA ALA A 72 14.00 2.54 -0.41
C ALA A 72 14.00 1.30 -1.31
N ALA A 73 13.03 1.17 -2.22
CA ALA A 73 12.98 0.05 -3.16
C ALA A 73 14.09 0.08 -4.22
N ILE A 74 14.65 1.24 -4.54
CA ILE A 74 15.83 1.37 -5.41
C ILE A 74 17.07 0.81 -4.70
N VAL A 75 17.22 1.14 -3.41
CA VAL A 75 18.38 0.74 -2.60
C VAL A 75 18.29 -0.72 -2.15
N TRP A 76 17.09 -1.17 -1.78
CA TRP A 76 16.82 -2.52 -1.27
C TRP A 76 15.84 -3.27 -2.17
N PRO A 77 16.34 -4.05 -3.14
CA PRO A 77 15.48 -4.80 -4.04
C PRO A 77 14.68 -5.87 -3.28
N VAL A 78 13.39 -5.94 -3.58
CA VAL A 78 12.44 -6.84 -2.91
C VAL A 78 12.68 -8.29 -3.34
N ARG A 79 13.16 -9.13 -2.42
CA ARG A 79 13.42 -10.56 -2.68
C ARG A 79 12.19 -11.46 -2.56
N ARG A 80 11.21 -11.08 -1.74
CA ARG A 80 10.00 -11.89 -1.43
C ARG A 80 8.71 -11.15 -1.75
N LEU A 81 8.45 -10.90 -3.04
CA LEU A 81 7.34 -10.07 -3.53
C LEU A 81 5.98 -10.36 -2.87
N ARG A 82 5.56 -11.63 -2.81
CA ARG A 82 4.26 -12.01 -2.22
C ARG A 82 4.15 -11.69 -0.73
N ALA A 83 5.21 -11.99 0.04
CA ALA A 83 5.23 -11.73 1.47
C ALA A 83 5.29 -10.23 1.74
N THR A 84 6.13 -9.49 1.02
CA THR A 84 6.25 -8.03 1.14
C THR A 84 4.94 -7.35 0.75
N LEU A 85 4.24 -7.81 -0.29
CA LEU A 85 2.92 -7.31 -0.65
C LEU A 85 1.90 -7.52 0.47
N ALA A 86 1.81 -8.73 1.01
CA ALA A 86 0.88 -9.04 2.10
C ALA A 86 1.15 -8.20 3.36
N ILE A 87 2.43 -8.07 3.74
CA ILE A 87 2.85 -7.22 4.86
C ILE A 87 2.50 -5.75 4.59
N SER A 88 2.72 -5.27 3.37
CA SER A 88 2.42 -3.89 3.00
C SER A 88 0.92 -3.59 3.06
N LEU A 89 0.09 -4.50 2.56
CA LEU A 89 -1.37 -4.38 2.64
C LEU A 89 -1.88 -4.42 4.09
N ALA A 90 -1.36 -5.34 4.89
CA ALA A 90 -1.67 -5.43 6.32
C ALA A 90 -1.23 -4.16 7.06
N ALA A 91 -0.06 -3.62 6.74
CA ALA A 91 0.44 -2.38 7.32
C ALA A 91 -0.45 -1.19 6.96
N VAL A 92 -0.86 -1.03 5.69
CA VAL A 92 -1.79 0.04 5.28
C VAL A 92 -3.11 -0.07 6.05
N ALA A 93 -3.68 -1.26 6.16
CA ALA A 93 -4.90 -1.48 6.92
C ALA A 93 -4.73 -1.15 8.41
N ALA A 94 -3.70 -1.69 9.05
CA ALA A 94 -3.43 -1.49 10.48
C ALA A 94 -3.13 -0.01 10.82
N LEU A 95 -2.33 0.67 10.00
CA LEU A 95 -2.02 2.09 10.20
C LEU A 95 -3.24 2.99 10.01
N THR A 96 -4.14 2.62 9.08
CA THR A 96 -5.41 3.34 8.90
C THR A 96 -6.35 3.10 10.09
N LEU A 97 -6.42 1.87 10.59
CA LEU A 97 -7.18 1.51 11.80
C LEU A 97 -6.62 2.14 13.08
N ALA A 98 -5.32 2.46 13.12
CA ALA A 98 -4.68 3.10 14.26
C ALA A 98 -4.94 4.61 14.36
N MET A 99 -5.43 5.25 13.29
CA MET A 99 -5.73 6.69 13.25
C MET A 99 -6.60 7.19 14.42
N PRO A 100 -7.70 6.50 14.80
CA PRO A 100 -8.56 6.96 15.89
C PRO A 100 -7.92 6.83 17.28
N LEU A 101 -6.79 6.12 17.40
CA LEU A 101 -6.10 5.93 18.69
C LEU A 101 -5.23 7.15 19.07
N LEU A 102 -4.98 8.05 18.11
CA LEU A 102 -4.15 9.24 18.31
C LEU A 102 -5.02 10.50 18.27
N ASN A 103 -4.64 11.50 19.08
CA ASN A 103 -5.32 12.80 19.15
C ASN A 103 -4.38 13.97 18.84
N SER A 104 -3.30 13.72 18.10
CA SER A 104 -2.30 14.75 17.77
C SER A 104 -1.97 14.75 16.27
N VAL A 105 -1.80 15.95 15.72
CA VAL A 105 -1.42 16.17 14.32
C VAL A 105 -0.10 15.48 13.98
N ALA A 106 0.88 15.52 14.90
CA ALA A 106 2.16 14.85 14.73
C ALA A 106 1.99 13.32 14.66
N GLY A 107 1.17 12.74 15.54
CA GLY A 107 0.85 11.32 15.55
C GLY A 107 0.16 10.86 14.27
N TRP A 108 -0.88 11.58 13.84
CA TRP A 108 -1.53 11.29 12.56
C TRP A 108 -0.60 11.45 11.37
N SER A 109 0.25 12.47 11.35
CA SER A 109 1.23 12.67 10.28
C SER A 109 2.25 11.52 10.22
N GLY A 110 2.69 11.00 11.38
CA GLY A 110 3.55 9.83 11.45
C GLY A 110 2.88 8.57 10.89
N LEU A 111 1.62 8.32 11.26
CA LEU A 111 0.82 7.23 10.68
C LEU A 111 0.64 7.40 9.17
N ARG A 112 0.37 8.62 8.68
CA ARG A 112 0.24 8.91 7.25
C ARG A 112 1.53 8.64 6.50
N LEU A 113 2.67 9.02 7.06
CA LEU A 113 3.98 8.77 6.46
C LEU A 113 4.25 7.27 6.36
N ALA A 114 4.04 6.51 7.44
CA ALA A 114 4.20 5.07 7.44
C ALA A 114 3.24 4.39 6.44
N ALA A 115 1.99 4.85 6.37
CA ALA A 115 1.00 4.33 5.41
C ALA A 115 1.43 4.60 3.97
N GLY A 116 1.98 5.79 3.67
CA GLY A 116 2.50 6.12 2.34
C GLY A 116 3.67 5.23 1.93
N TYR A 117 4.59 4.95 2.86
CA TYR A 117 5.71 4.03 2.64
C TYR A 117 5.23 2.60 2.34
N ALA A 118 4.27 2.10 3.12
CA ALA A 118 3.69 0.77 2.91
C ALA A 118 2.94 0.69 1.56
N SER A 119 2.18 1.73 1.20
CA SER A 119 1.49 1.81 -0.08
C SER A 119 2.46 1.79 -1.27
N ALA A 120 3.56 2.55 -1.21
CA ALA A 120 4.60 2.51 -2.25
C ALA A 120 5.24 1.12 -2.37
N SER A 121 5.52 0.47 -1.24
CA SER A 121 6.07 -0.90 -1.20
C SER A 121 5.13 -1.90 -1.87
N ALA A 122 3.82 -1.81 -1.60
CA ALA A 122 2.81 -2.65 -2.24
C ALA A 122 2.75 -2.40 -3.77
N PHE A 123 2.75 -1.13 -4.20
CA PHE A 123 2.76 -0.76 -5.62
C PHE A 123 3.94 -1.40 -6.36
N ILE A 124 5.14 -1.28 -5.80
CA ILE A 124 6.36 -1.81 -6.40
C ILE A 124 6.32 -3.33 -6.45
N CYS A 125 5.78 -3.99 -5.42
CA CYS A 125 5.62 -5.45 -5.44
C CYS A 125 4.66 -5.92 -6.55
N VAL A 126 3.58 -5.17 -6.79
CA VAL A 126 2.63 -5.48 -7.87
C VAL A 126 3.28 -5.26 -9.24
N VAL A 127 4.00 -4.15 -9.44
CA VAL A 127 4.66 -3.84 -10.72
C VAL A 127 5.83 -4.78 -11.02
N ALA A 128 6.59 -5.18 -9.99
CA ALA A 128 7.70 -6.10 -10.14
C ALA A 128 7.27 -7.57 -10.28
N TRP A 129 5.99 -7.88 -10.12
CA TRP A 129 5.47 -9.23 -10.32
C TRP A 129 5.53 -9.60 -11.80
N ARG A 130 6.42 -10.55 -12.15
CA ARG A 130 6.45 -11.21 -13.45
C ARG A 130 5.76 -12.58 -13.35
N PRO A 131 4.82 -12.92 -14.28
CA PRO A 131 4.19 -14.24 -14.37
C PRO A 131 5.20 -15.38 -14.51
#